data_AF-A0A3A8YMC1-F1
#
_entry.id   AF-A0A3A8YMC1-F1
#
_cell.length_a   1.000
_cell.length_b   1.000
_cell.length_c   1.000
_cell.angle_alpha   90.00
_cell.angle_beta   90.00
_cell.angle_gamma   90.00
#
_symmetry.space_group_name_H-M   'P 1'
#
loop_
_entity.id
_entity.type
_entity.pdbx_description
1 polymer ?
#
loop_
_entity_poly.entity_id
_entity_poly.type
_entity_poly.pdbx_seq_one_letter_code
_entity_poly.pdbx_strand_id
1 'polypeptide(L)'
;MGEVYAKAQKEKLNQSLNEILAMLEEMKGTSEGDDFQIGKQKILARLEEMIAEDKRPLSTVIRTNDGWDFSKEKGEDILAEDDIVRLRPFSAGDERFYFQIREKYRIFNKENIPEEKLIAGYWDETQQRSAFYCVIERVSDVAKMGYIALKDTSKDMWEIAIELDSAYCHQGYGTRAIMLFLQKIGKITPKRQFQFLVEVDNIPCQSCMKKLNAELVGIHNLAFDCEEDAETFAANNLNMITEHMKTLAGELDVPPQKLLSHVLDYRVAL
;
A
#
# COMPACT_ATOMS: atom_id res chain seq x y z
N MET A 1 -5.19 -1.00 13.11
CA MET A 1 -3.89 -0.81 12.42
C MET A 1 -4.20 0.03 11.20
N GLY A 2 -3.46 1.12 10.99
CA GLY A 2 -3.70 2.08 9.91
C GLY A 2 -4.71 3.18 10.23
N GLU A 3 -4.97 3.47 11.51
CA GLU A 3 -5.98 4.49 11.89
C GLU A 3 -5.56 5.90 11.44
N VAL A 4 -4.26 6.16 11.51
CA VAL A 4 -3.66 7.45 11.11
C VAL A 4 -3.83 7.67 9.61
N TYR A 5 -3.45 6.69 8.80
CA TYR A 5 -3.51 6.79 7.35
C TYR A 5 -4.96 6.74 6.82
N ALA A 6 -5.83 5.94 7.45
CA ALA A 6 -7.27 5.92 7.15
C ALA A 6 -7.89 7.31 7.40
N LYS A 7 -7.52 7.96 8.50
CA LYS A 7 -7.99 9.31 8.81
C LYS A 7 -7.46 10.34 7.82
N ALA A 8 -6.17 10.30 7.49
CA ALA A 8 -5.55 11.16 6.47
C ALA A 8 -6.29 11.10 5.13
N GLN A 9 -6.51 9.89 4.63
CA GLN A 9 -7.22 9.69 3.36
C GLN A 9 -8.69 10.14 3.43
N LYS A 10 -9.38 9.89 4.55
CA LYS A 10 -10.76 10.34 4.75
C LYS A 10 -10.88 11.86 4.79
N GLU A 11 -9.96 12.55 5.46
CA GLU A 11 -9.94 14.01 5.51
C GLU A 11 -9.66 14.60 4.13
N LYS A 12 -8.70 14.03 3.38
CA LYS A 12 -8.44 14.41 1.98
C LYS A 12 -9.69 14.25 1.10
N LEU A 13 -10.37 13.11 1.17
CA LEU A 13 -11.60 12.88 0.41
C LEU A 13 -12.70 13.89 0.80
N ASN A 14 -12.89 14.13 2.10
CA ASN A 14 -13.87 15.08 2.58
C ASN A 14 -13.56 16.51 2.11
N GLN A 15 -12.29 16.89 2.06
CA GLN A 15 -11.87 18.18 1.53
C GLN A 15 -12.24 18.32 0.05
N SER A 16 -11.90 17.34 -0.79
CA SER A 16 -12.26 17.35 -2.21
C SER A 16 -13.78 17.39 -2.43
N LEU A 17 -14.56 16.67 -1.62
CA LEU A 17 -16.02 16.71 -1.68
C LEU A 17 -16.58 18.07 -1.25
N ASN A 18 -16.03 18.70 -0.22
CA ASN A 18 -16.44 20.02 0.23
C ASN A 18 -16.10 21.12 -0.80
N GLU A 19 -14.98 21.00 -1.52
CA GLU A 19 -14.66 21.88 -2.65
C GLU A 19 -15.72 21.78 -3.75
N ILE A 20 -16.13 20.56 -4.12
CA ILE A 20 -17.18 20.35 -5.11
C ILE A 20 -18.52 20.92 -4.62
N LEU A 21 -18.86 20.71 -3.34
CA LEU A 21 -20.08 21.28 -2.75
C LEU A 21 -20.07 22.81 -2.81
N ALA A 22 -18.95 23.46 -2.48
CA ALA A 22 -18.81 24.90 -2.59
C ALA A 22 -19.00 25.40 -4.04
N MET A 23 -18.41 24.71 -5.02
CA MET A 23 -18.61 25.03 -6.44
C MET A 23 -20.08 24.87 -6.86
N LEU A 24 -20.77 23.84 -6.37
CA LEU A 24 -22.20 23.62 -6.62
C LEU A 24 -23.07 24.72 -5.98
N GLU A 25 -22.70 25.18 -4.79
CA GLU A 25 -23.39 26.28 -4.10
C GLU A 25 -23.20 27.62 -4.82
N GLU A 26 -22.01 27.91 -5.33
CA GLU A 26 -21.74 29.11 -6.14
C GLU A 26 -22.55 29.13 -7.45
N MET A 27 -22.83 27.95 -8.02
CA MET A 27 -23.67 27.82 -9.21
C MET A 27 -25.18 27.96 -8.92
N LYS A 28 -25.57 28.00 -7.65
CA LYS A 28 -26.98 28.02 -7.26
C LYS A 28 -27.58 29.39 -7.58
N GLY A 29 -28.46 29.44 -8.58
CA GLY A 29 -29.11 30.68 -9.02
C GLY A 29 -28.46 31.33 -10.24
N THR A 30 -27.40 30.75 -10.79
CA THR A 30 -26.86 31.13 -12.10
C THR A 30 -27.85 30.68 -13.20
N SER A 31 -28.26 31.61 -14.07
CA SER A 31 -29.11 31.28 -15.22
C SER A 31 -28.36 30.43 -16.23
N GLU A 32 -29.07 29.56 -16.96
CA GLU A 32 -28.48 28.78 -18.06
C GLU A 32 -27.91 29.73 -19.13
N GLY A 33 -26.59 29.81 -19.15
CA GLY A 33 -25.76 30.67 -20.00
C GLY A 33 -24.29 30.29 -19.85
N ASP A 34 -23.39 31.10 -20.40
CA ASP A 34 -21.96 30.78 -20.47
C ASP A 34 -21.35 30.51 -19.07
N ASP A 35 -21.71 31.32 -18.07
CA ASP A 35 -21.22 31.16 -16.69
C ASP A 35 -21.63 29.81 -16.06
N PHE A 36 -22.85 29.34 -16.35
CA PHE A 36 -23.32 28.03 -15.88
C PHE A 36 -22.54 26.89 -16.55
N GLN A 37 -22.22 27.00 -17.85
CA GLN A 37 -21.43 25.99 -18.56
C GLN A 37 -19.97 25.96 -18.07
N ILE A 38 -19.38 27.13 -17.80
CA ILE A 38 -18.04 27.24 -17.21
C ILE A 38 -18.01 26.58 -15.83
N GLY A 39 -19.00 26.87 -14.97
CA GLY A 39 -19.12 26.24 -13.65
C GLY A 39 -19.23 24.72 -13.74
N LYS A 40 -20.09 24.23 -14.64
CA LYS A 40 -20.26 22.79 -14.89
C LYS A 40 -18.96 22.12 -15.34
N GLN A 41 -18.20 22.75 -16.24
CA GLN A 41 -16.90 22.24 -16.69
C GLN A 41 -15.87 22.17 -15.56
N LYS A 42 -15.82 23.18 -14.68
CA LYS A 42 -14.92 23.16 -13.52
C LYS A 42 -15.22 22.01 -12.57
N ILE A 43 -16.50 21.76 -12.28
CA ILE A 43 -16.92 20.63 -11.44
C ILE A 43 -16.56 19.30 -12.09
N LEU A 44 -16.83 19.14 -13.40
CA LEU A 44 -16.46 17.93 -14.14
C LEU A 44 -14.95 17.71 -14.12
N ALA A 45 -14.15 18.75 -14.35
CA ALA A 45 -12.70 18.66 -14.30
C ALA A 45 -12.20 18.23 -12.92
N ARG A 46 -12.78 18.75 -11.83
CA ARG A 46 -12.42 18.34 -10.47
C ARG A 46 -12.81 16.89 -10.17
N LEU A 47 -13.98 16.45 -10.63
CA LEU A 47 -14.40 15.05 -10.52
C LEU A 47 -13.49 14.11 -11.32
N GLU A 48 -13.10 14.51 -12.54
CA GLU A 48 -12.15 13.77 -13.37
C GLU A 48 -10.77 13.69 -12.70
N GLU A 49 -10.31 14.77 -12.07
CA GLU A 49 -9.07 14.80 -11.31
C GLU A 49 -9.13 13.85 -10.10
N MET A 50 -10.21 13.86 -9.31
CA MET A 50 -10.42 12.90 -8.21
C MET A 50 -10.42 11.44 -8.69
N ILE A 51 -11.06 11.16 -9.84
CA ILE A 51 -11.06 9.82 -10.44
C ILE A 51 -9.65 9.44 -10.92
N ALA A 52 -8.88 10.40 -11.43
CA ALA A 52 -7.51 10.18 -11.86
C ALA A 52 -6.56 10.00 -10.67
N GLU A 53 -6.78 10.69 -9.55
CA GLU A 53 -6.04 10.52 -8.28
C GLU A 53 -6.23 9.12 -7.70
N ASP A 54 -7.45 8.58 -7.67
CA ASP A 54 -7.73 7.20 -7.22
C ASP A 54 -7.06 6.15 -8.14
N LYS A 55 -6.78 6.52 -9.39
CA LYS A 55 -6.08 5.68 -10.37
C LYS A 55 -4.58 5.96 -10.45
N ARG A 56 -4.07 7.01 -9.82
CA ARG A 56 -2.64 7.32 -9.85
C ARG A 56 -1.92 6.23 -9.05
N PRO A 57 -0.92 5.54 -9.64
CA PRO A 57 -0.03 4.72 -8.84
C PRO A 57 0.61 5.61 -7.77
N LEU A 58 0.83 5.05 -6.58
CA LEU A 58 1.31 5.69 -5.34
C LEU A 58 2.70 6.37 -5.42
N SER A 59 3.16 6.78 -6.60
CA SER A 59 4.31 7.67 -6.84
C SER A 59 4.39 8.01 -8.33
N THR A 60 4.90 9.19 -8.66
CA THR A 60 5.42 9.51 -10.00
C THR A 60 6.71 8.71 -10.20
N VAL A 61 6.58 7.44 -10.55
CA VAL A 61 7.69 6.48 -10.58
C VAL A 61 8.52 6.69 -11.85
N ILE A 62 9.80 6.98 -11.67
CA ILE A 62 10.80 6.85 -12.74
C ILE A 62 11.04 5.35 -12.94
N ARG A 63 10.52 4.79 -14.03
CA ARG A 63 10.81 3.42 -14.46
C ARG A 63 12.21 3.39 -15.06
N THR A 64 13.09 2.58 -14.52
CA THR A 64 14.51 2.57 -14.94
C THR A 64 14.85 1.40 -15.86
N ASN A 65 13.96 0.41 -16.01
CA ASN A 65 14.07 -0.73 -16.90
C ASN A 65 12.71 -1.44 -17.13
N ASP A 66 12.70 -2.53 -17.89
CA ASP A 66 11.50 -3.33 -18.21
C ASP A 66 10.97 -4.21 -17.04
N GLY A 67 11.63 -4.17 -15.88
CA GLY A 67 11.37 -5.03 -14.73
C GLY A 67 11.98 -6.43 -14.87
N TRP A 68 11.96 -7.19 -13.77
CA TRP A 68 12.37 -8.59 -13.79
C TRP A 68 11.22 -9.48 -14.30
N ASP A 69 11.55 -10.40 -15.19
CA ASP A 69 10.57 -11.33 -15.75
C ASP A 69 10.43 -12.59 -14.88
N PHE A 70 9.35 -12.65 -14.10
CA PHE A 70 9.00 -13.82 -13.28
C PHE A 70 8.14 -14.86 -14.01
N SER A 71 8.01 -14.81 -15.34
CA SER A 71 7.12 -15.73 -16.08
C SER A 71 7.41 -17.21 -15.81
N LYS A 72 8.69 -17.57 -15.59
CA LYS A 72 9.07 -18.93 -15.23
C LYS A 72 8.57 -19.29 -13.82
N GLU A 73 8.87 -18.45 -12.84
CA GLU A 73 8.51 -18.67 -11.44
C GLU A 73 7.00 -18.62 -11.23
N LYS A 74 6.25 -17.82 -12.01
CA LYS A 74 4.79 -17.79 -12.02
C LYS A 74 4.17 -19.12 -12.47
N GLY A 75 4.90 -19.95 -13.20
CA GLY A 75 4.48 -21.28 -13.62
C GLY A 75 4.85 -22.41 -12.64
N GLU A 76 5.51 -22.12 -11.52
CA GLU A 76 5.86 -23.12 -10.51
C GLU A 76 4.65 -23.42 -9.60
N ASP A 77 4.45 -24.69 -9.22
CA ASP A 77 3.41 -25.05 -8.24
C ASP A 77 3.75 -24.55 -6.82
N ILE A 78 5.05 -24.57 -6.49
CA ILE A 78 5.61 -24.13 -5.22
C ILE A 78 6.88 -23.35 -5.51
N LEU A 79 6.93 -22.10 -5.06
CA LEU A 79 8.11 -21.26 -5.17
C LEU A 79 9.16 -21.66 -4.12
N ALA A 80 8.71 -21.82 -2.87
CA ALA A 80 9.54 -22.22 -1.73
C ALA A 80 8.68 -22.80 -0.61
N GLU A 81 9.26 -23.68 0.21
CA GLU A 81 8.58 -24.32 1.33
C GLU A 81 9.58 -24.61 2.45
N ASP A 82 9.15 -24.45 3.70
CA ASP A 82 9.80 -25.02 4.89
C ASP A 82 8.84 -25.95 5.65
N ASP A 83 9.15 -26.33 6.89
CA ASP A 83 8.32 -27.24 7.69
C ASP A 83 6.96 -26.65 8.13
N ILE A 84 6.76 -25.35 8.00
CA ILE A 84 5.58 -24.63 8.51
C ILE A 84 4.88 -23.83 7.41
N VAL A 85 5.63 -23.16 6.53
CA VAL A 85 5.12 -22.22 5.53
C VAL A 85 5.48 -22.68 4.13
N ARG A 86 4.49 -22.64 3.24
CA ARG A 86 4.63 -22.79 1.79
C ARG A 86 4.35 -21.45 1.12
N LEU A 87 5.20 -21.08 0.18
CA LEU A 87 5.00 -19.98 -0.75
C LEU A 87 4.73 -20.57 -2.13
N ARG A 88 3.57 -20.28 -2.70
CA ARG A 88 3.27 -20.62 -4.09
C ARG A 88 2.84 -19.38 -4.87
N PRO A 89 3.18 -19.28 -6.16
CA PRO A 89 2.69 -18.22 -7.01
C PRO A 89 1.16 -18.13 -6.99
N PHE A 90 0.65 -16.92 -7.23
CA PHE A 90 -0.78 -16.71 -7.44
C PHE A 90 -1.27 -17.48 -8.67
N SER A 91 -2.45 -18.06 -8.54
CA SER A 91 -3.20 -18.72 -9.61
C SER A 91 -4.53 -18.00 -9.83
N ALA A 92 -5.20 -18.24 -10.96
CA ALA A 92 -6.50 -17.61 -11.26
C ALA A 92 -7.57 -17.83 -10.16
N GLY A 93 -7.45 -18.90 -9.36
CA GLY A 93 -8.36 -19.18 -8.24
C GLY A 93 -8.08 -18.39 -6.96
N ASP A 94 -7.05 -17.53 -6.94
CA ASP A 94 -6.67 -16.74 -5.76
C ASP A 94 -7.25 -15.32 -5.76
N GLU A 95 -7.90 -14.89 -6.85
CA GLU A 95 -8.47 -13.54 -7.00
C GLU A 95 -9.39 -13.15 -5.83
N ARG A 96 -10.36 -14.01 -5.51
CA ARG A 96 -11.30 -13.76 -4.40
C ARG A 96 -10.60 -13.73 -3.04
N PHE A 97 -9.59 -14.58 -2.85
CA PHE A 97 -8.80 -14.63 -1.62
C PHE A 97 -7.99 -13.35 -1.44
N TYR A 98 -7.29 -12.90 -2.50
CA TYR A 98 -6.51 -11.69 -2.48
C TYR A 98 -7.38 -10.46 -2.17
N PHE A 99 -8.54 -10.36 -2.82
CA PHE A 99 -9.53 -9.32 -2.52
C PHE A 99 -9.96 -9.34 -1.04
N GLN A 100 -10.28 -10.50 -0.49
CA GLN A 100 -10.71 -10.60 0.92
C GLN A 100 -9.64 -10.14 1.91
N ILE A 101 -8.37 -10.46 1.67
CA ILE A 101 -7.27 -9.99 2.53
C ILE A 101 -7.10 -8.48 2.40
N ARG A 102 -7.04 -7.96 1.17
CA ARG A 102 -6.90 -6.52 0.91
C ARG A 102 -8.05 -5.70 1.50
N GLU A 103 -9.28 -6.21 1.45
CA GLU A 103 -10.43 -5.50 2.00
C GLU A 103 -10.42 -5.44 3.53
N LYS A 104 -9.84 -6.44 4.21
CA LYS A 104 -9.71 -6.42 5.69
C LYS A 104 -8.79 -5.31 6.18
N TYR A 105 -7.76 -4.99 5.39
CA TYR A 105 -6.81 -3.92 5.68
C TYR A 105 -7.06 -2.70 4.81
N ARG A 106 -8.28 -2.58 4.25
CA ARG A 106 -8.64 -1.48 3.38
C ARG A 106 -8.59 -0.17 4.13
N ILE A 107 -7.77 0.73 3.61
CA ILE A 107 -7.60 2.07 4.17
C ILE A 107 -8.55 3.08 3.49
N PHE A 108 -9.02 2.77 2.28
CA PHE A 108 -9.90 3.62 1.48
C PHE A 108 -11.38 3.29 1.68
N ASN A 109 -12.26 4.30 1.70
CA ASN A 109 -13.69 4.04 1.68
C ASN A 109 -14.20 3.93 0.23
N LYS A 110 -14.37 2.69 -0.26
CA LYS A 110 -14.85 2.39 -1.63
C LYS A 110 -16.31 1.90 -1.66
N GLU A 111 -17.12 2.34 -0.69
CA GLU A 111 -18.52 1.90 -0.50
C GLU A 111 -19.41 2.02 -1.76
N ASN A 112 -19.06 2.91 -2.69
CA ASN A 112 -19.83 3.13 -3.92
C ASN A 112 -19.27 2.43 -5.16
N ILE A 113 -18.20 1.63 -5.02
CA ILE A 113 -17.62 0.87 -6.13
C ILE A 113 -18.16 -0.57 -6.05
N PRO A 114 -18.77 -1.09 -7.14
CA PRO A 114 -19.19 -2.49 -7.20
C PRO A 114 -18.04 -3.44 -6.87
N GLU A 115 -18.32 -4.46 -6.05
CA GLU A 115 -17.32 -5.42 -5.56
C GLU A 115 -16.54 -6.06 -6.71
N GLU A 116 -17.22 -6.40 -7.80
CA GLU A 116 -16.62 -7.01 -8.99
C GLU A 116 -15.57 -6.11 -9.65
N LYS A 117 -15.78 -4.78 -9.60
CA LYS A 117 -14.80 -3.81 -10.10
C LYS A 117 -13.60 -3.70 -9.17
N LEU A 118 -13.81 -3.81 -7.87
CA LEU A 118 -12.71 -3.81 -6.89
C LEU A 118 -11.85 -5.06 -7.02
N ILE A 119 -12.51 -6.22 -7.16
CA ILE A 119 -11.85 -7.51 -7.37
C ILE A 119 -10.98 -7.45 -8.64
N ALA A 120 -11.56 -7.06 -9.77
CA ALA A 120 -10.84 -6.96 -11.05
C ALA A 120 -9.68 -5.96 -10.96
N GLY A 121 -9.92 -4.78 -10.37
CA GLY A 121 -8.90 -3.74 -10.23
C GLY A 121 -7.69 -4.19 -9.40
N TYR A 122 -7.92 -4.84 -8.25
CA TYR A 122 -6.82 -5.40 -7.46
C TYR A 122 -6.14 -6.54 -8.21
N TRP A 123 -6.89 -7.42 -8.86
CA TRP A 123 -6.31 -8.55 -9.56
C TRP A 123 -5.41 -8.13 -10.72
N ASP A 124 -5.78 -7.11 -11.49
CA ASP A 124 -4.98 -6.56 -12.58
C ASP A 124 -3.58 -6.10 -12.12
N GLU A 125 -3.45 -5.56 -10.89
CA GLU A 125 -2.15 -5.19 -10.29
C GLU A 125 -1.20 -6.40 -10.21
N THR A 126 -1.74 -7.59 -9.98
CA THR A 126 -0.96 -8.84 -9.82
C THR A 126 -0.47 -9.42 -11.14
N GLN A 127 -1.13 -9.04 -12.25
CA GLN A 127 -0.85 -9.58 -13.59
C GLN A 127 0.30 -8.86 -14.29
N GLN A 128 0.81 -7.76 -13.72
CA GLN A 128 1.94 -7.03 -14.28
C GLN A 128 3.18 -7.93 -14.40
N ARG A 129 3.92 -7.79 -15.51
CA ARG A 129 5.15 -8.57 -15.75
C ARG A 129 6.21 -8.29 -14.69
N SER A 130 6.35 -7.01 -14.31
CA SER A 130 7.30 -6.56 -13.30
C SER A 130 6.86 -6.86 -11.86
N ALA A 131 5.71 -7.52 -11.66
CA ALA A 131 5.21 -7.85 -10.34
C ALA A 131 5.18 -9.37 -10.12
N PHE A 132 5.34 -9.79 -8.87
CA PHE A 132 5.34 -11.20 -8.51
C PHE A 132 4.68 -11.42 -7.15
N TYR A 133 3.58 -12.18 -7.15
CA TYR A 133 2.74 -12.41 -5.98
C TYR A 133 2.71 -13.88 -5.62
N CYS A 134 2.79 -14.17 -4.34
CA CYS A 134 2.69 -15.51 -3.77
C CYS A 134 1.66 -15.57 -2.66
N VAL A 135 0.90 -16.66 -2.63
CA VAL A 135 0.09 -17.03 -1.46
C VAL A 135 1.02 -17.60 -0.40
N ILE A 136 0.81 -17.19 0.84
CA ILE A 136 1.42 -17.77 2.03
C ILE A 136 0.46 -18.83 2.57
N GLU A 137 0.86 -20.09 2.54
CA GLU A 137 0.07 -21.22 3.00
C GLU A 137 0.71 -21.89 4.21
N ARG A 138 -0.11 -22.42 5.11
CA ARG A 138 0.37 -23.29 6.19
C ARG A 138 0.52 -24.71 5.66
N VAL A 139 1.67 -25.34 5.89
CA VAL A 139 1.99 -26.67 5.35
C VAL A 139 1.05 -27.76 5.90
N SER A 140 0.66 -27.67 7.18
CA SER A 140 -0.10 -28.74 7.85
C SER A 140 -1.49 -29.00 7.26
N ASP A 141 -2.14 -27.98 6.72
CA ASP A 141 -3.53 -28.03 6.25
C ASP A 141 -3.79 -27.22 4.98
N VAL A 142 -2.75 -26.66 4.37
CA VAL A 142 -2.81 -25.84 3.16
C VAL A 142 -3.73 -24.61 3.32
N ALA A 143 -3.88 -24.13 4.56
CA ALA A 143 -4.67 -22.94 4.83
C ALA A 143 -3.98 -21.70 4.23
N LYS A 144 -4.70 -20.93 3.40
CA LYS A 144 -4.21 -19.64 2.87
C LYS A 144 -4.20 -18.61 4.00
N MET A 145 -3.01 -18.23 4.43
CA MET A 145 -2.81 -17.33 5.57
C MET A 145 -2.69 -15.87 5.16
N GLY A 146 -2.28 -15.60 3.92
CA GLY A 146 -2.02 -14.25 3.43
C GLY A 146 -1.28 -14.27 2.11
N TYR A 147 -0.66 -13.15 1.76
CA TYR A 147 0.17 -13.04 0.56
C TYR A 147 1.46 -12.27 0.84
N ILE A 148 2.47 -12.54 0.01
CA ILE A 148 3.71 -11.75 -0.09
C ILE A 148 3.97 -11.44 -1.56
N ALA A 149 4.47 -10.25 -1.86
CA ALA A 149 4.62 -9.79 -3.22
C ALA A 149 5.80 -8.85 -3.43
N LEU A 150 6.37 -8.87 -4.64
CA LEU A 150 7.13 -7.77 -5.23
C LEU A 150 6.17 -6.96 -6.09
N LYS A 151 5.94 -5.69 -5.72
CA LYS A 151 4.92 -4.85 -6.38
C LYS A 151 5.32 -4.40 -7.79
N ASP A 152 6.54 -3.86 -7.94
CA ASP A 152 7.04 -3.40 -9.24
C ASP A 152 8.56 -3.41 -9.26
N THR A 153 9.12 -4.32 -10.06
CA THR A 153 10.56 -4.52 -10.24
C THR A 153 11.17 -3.66 -11.33
N SER A 154 10.37 -2.85 -12.05
CA SER A 154 10.88 -1.85 -12.99
C SER A 154 11.51 -0.62 -12.30
N LYS A 155 11.34 -0.55 -10.97
CA LYS A 155 11.92 0.47 -10.11
C LYS A 155 13.33 0.09 -9.67
N ASP A 156 14.14 1.10 -9.36
CA ASP A 156 15.46 0.88 -8.75
C ASP A 156 15.35 0.25 -7.37
N MET A 157 14.36 0.63 -6.56
CA MET A 157 14.11 0.03 -5.26
C MET A 157 12.88 -0.87 -5.34
N TRP A 158 13.08 -2.16 -5.05
CA TRP A 158 12.00 -3.15 -5.11
C TRP A 158 11.28 -3.20 -3.76
N GLU A 159 9.99 -2.88 -3.78
CA GLU A 159 9.13 -2.94 -2.59
C GLU A 159 8.56 -4.35 -2.43
N ILE A 160 8.71 -4.89 -1.22
CA ILE A 160 8.02 -6.11 -0.78
C ILE A 160 6.77 -5.71 0.01
N ALA A 161 5.63 -6.24 -0.41
CA ALA A 161 4.37 -6.14 0.33
C ALA A 161 4.03 -7.48 0.96
N ILE A 162 3.49 -7.46 2.17
CA ILE A 162 3.03 -8.65 2.88
C ILE A 162 1.80 -8.31 3.72
N GLU A 163 0.77 -9.14 3.61
CA GLU A 163 -0.42 -9.08 4.45
C GLU A 163 -0.83 -10.48 4.85
N LEU A 164 -1.16 -10.66 6.13
CA LEU A 164 -1.70 -11.90 6.68
C LEU A 164 -3.11 -11.66 7.17
N ASP A 165 -3.97 -12.67 7.09
CA ASP A 165 -5.21 -12.70 7.85
C ASP A 165 -4.89 -12.52 9.35
N SER A 166 -5.69 -11.72 10.04
CA SER A 166 -5.48 -11.41 11.45
C SER A 166 -5.48 -12.67 12.33
N ALA A 167 -6.18 -13.73 11.90
CA ALA A 167 -6.16 -15.04 12.56
C ALA A 167 -4.77 -15.71 12.59
N TYR A 168 -3.86 -15.31 11.70
CA TYR A 168 -2.49 -15.84 11.59
C TYR A 168 -1.42 -14.83 12.02
N CYS A 169 -1.80 -13.63 12.45
CA CYS A 169 -0.86 -12.67 12.99
C CYS A 169 -0.25 -13.14 14.33
N HIS A 170 0.88 -12.54 14.72
CA HIS A 170 1.59 -12.78 15.99
C HIS A 170 2.13 -14.21 16.23
N GLN A 171 2.02 -15.10 15.25
CA GLN A 171 2.50 -16.49 15.33
C GLN A 171 3.85 -16.72 14.62
N GLY A 172 4.49 -15.66 14.12
CA GLY A 172 5.78 -15.75 13.43
C GLY A 172 5.72 -16.08 11.94
N TYR A 173 4.54 -16.38 11.39
CA TYR A 173 4.38 -16.69 9.96
C TYR A 173 4.88 -15.58 9.04
N GLY A 174 4.66 -14.30 9.40
CA GLY A 174 5.08 -13.16 8.57
C GLY A 174 6.60 -13.10 8.40
N THR A 175 7.36 -13.12 9.50
CA THR A 175 8.83 -13.15 9.45
C THR A 175 9.35 -14.34 8.66
N ARG A 176 8.78 -15.53 8.89
CA ARG A 176 9.20 -16.76 8.21
C ARG A 176 8.92 -16.72 6.71
N ALA A 177 7.73 -16.26 6.31
CA ALA A 177 7.37 -16.05 4.91
C ALA A 177 8.31 -15.06 4.21
N ILE A 178 8.65 -13.94 4.87
CA ILE A 178 9.59 -12.95 4.32
C ILE A 178 10.97 -13.57 4.14
N MET A 179 11.51 -14.27 5.14
CA MET A 179 12.83 -14.92 5.03
C MET A 179 12.88 -15.94 3.88
N LEU A 180 11.85 -16.79 3.79
CA LEU A 180 11.77 -17.83 2.76
C LEU A 180 11.66 -17.21 1.35
N PHE A 181 10.87 -16.14 1.22
CA PHE A 181 10.72 -15.39 -0.02
C PHE A 181 12.03 -14.72 -0.44
N LEU A 182 12.66 -13.98 0.47
CA LEU A 182 13.93 -13.30 0.29
C LEU A 182 15.05 -14.26 -0.15
N GLN A 183 15.18 -15.42 0.51
CA GLN A 183 16.15 -16.45 0.15
C GLN A 183 15.96 -16.98 -1.28
N LYS A 184 14.71 -17.18 -1.70
CA LYS A 184 14.39 -17.71 -3.03
C LYS A 184 14.57 -16.63 -4.11
N ILE A 185 14.12 -15.40 -3.86
CA ILE A 185 14.33 -14.25 -4.77
C ILE A 185 15.83 -13.94 -4.94
N GLY A 186 16.64 -14.04 -3.89
CA GLY A 186 18.09 -13.84 -3.96
C GLY A 186 18.83 -14.85 -4.85
N LYS A 187 18.28 -16.06 -5.00
CA LYS A 187 18.80 -17.10 -5.89
C LYS A 187 18.41 -16.89 -7.34
N ILE A 188 17.23 -16.30 -7.59
CA ILE A 188 16.68 -16.11 -8.93
C ILE A 188 17.16 -14.80 -9.55
N THR A 189 17.31 -13.76 -8.73
CA THR A 189 17.56 -12.39 -9.19
C THR A 189 18.90 -11.86 -8.68
N PRO A 190 19.52 -10.88 -9.35
CA PRO A 190 20.71 -10.19 -8.85
C PRO A 190 20.39 -9.16 -7.76
N LYS A 191 19.12 -8.95 -7.39
CA LYS A 191 18.72 -7.93 -6.41
C LYS A 191 19.19 -8.33 -5.01
N ARG A 192 19.78 -7.37 -4.28
CA ARG A 192 20.36 -7.60 -2.93
C ARG A 192 19.81 -6.70 -1.84
N GLN A 193 18.96 -5.75 -2.19
CA GLN A 193 18.34 -4.84 -1.23
C GLN A 193 16.87 -4.67 -1.57
N PHE A 194 16.01 -4.67 -0.57
CA PHE A 194 14.57 -4.55 -0.72
C PHE A 194 14.02 -3.54 0.28
N GLN A 195 12.90 -2.93 -0.07
CA GLN A 195 12.21 -1.94 0.73
C GLN A 195 10.89 -2.51 1.26
N PHE A 196 10.57 -2.14 2.49
CA PHE A 196 9.23 -2.27 3.07
C PHE A 196 8.75 -0.89 3.50
N LEU A 197 7.60 -0.48 2.99
CA LEU A 197 6.93 0.74 3.41
C LEU A 197 5.88 0.35 4.45
N VAL A 198 6.07 0.82 5.68
CA VAL A 198 5.32 0.33 6.85
C VAL A 198 4.64 1.48 7.55
N GLU A 199 3.34 1.38 7.77
CA GLU A 199 2.60 2.35 8.57
C GLU A 199 3.16 2.47 9.99
N VAL A 200 3.14 3.68 10.52
CA VAL A 200 3.74 4.03 11.81
C VAL A 200 3.07 3.32 12.99
N ASP A 201 1.78 3.02 12.89
CA ASP A 201 1.01 2.28 13.90
C ASP A 201 0.95 0.76 13.62
N ASN A 202 1.59 0.29 12.55
CA ASN A 202 1.74 -1.14 12.24
C ASN A 202 2.91 -1.76 13.02
N ILE A 203 2.75 -1.79 14.35
CA ILE A 203 3.72 -2.36 15.30
C ILE A 203 4.07 -3.82 14.96
N PRO A 204 3.12 -4.71 14.56
CA PRO A 204 3.44 -6.08 14.23
C PRO A 204 4.38 -6.21 13.02
N CYS A 205 4.19 -5.41 11.97
CA CYS A 205 5.09 -5.40 10.81
C CYS A 205 6.46 -4.82 11.19
N GLN A 206 6.51 -3.73 11.98
CA GLN A 206 7.78 -3.18 12.49
C GLN A 206 8.55 -4.22 13.34
N SER A 207 7.85 -5.04 14.13
CA SER A 207 8.45 -6.16 14.86
C SER A 207 9.04 -7.21 13.91
N CYS A 208 8.38 -7.49 12.79
CA CYS A 208 8.93 -8.35 11.74
C CYS A 208 10.20 -7.76 11.14
N MET A 209 10.20 -6.46 10.82
CA MET A 209 11.38 -5.76 10.28
C MET A 209 12.57 -5.85 11.24
N LYS A 210 12.36 -5.62 12.55
CA LYS A 210 13.40 -5.79 13.57
C LYS A 210 13.97 -7.21 13.61
N LYS A 211 13.13 -8.25 13.51
CA LYS A 211 13.58 -9.66 13.49
C LYS A 211 14.37 -10.02 12.23
N LEU A 212 14.15 -9.30 11.14
CA LEU A 212 14.88 -9.46 9.88
C LEU A 212 16.18 -8.67 9.85
N ASN A 213 16.53 -7.96 10.93
CA ASN A 213 17.61 -6.97 10.97
C ASN A 213 17.47 -5.92 9.85
N ALA A 214 16.24 -5.57 9.49
CA ALA A 214 16.00 -4.50 8.54
C ALA A 214 16.32 -3.14 9.19
N GLU A 215 16.97 -2.28 8.43
CA GLU A 215 17.36 -0.93 8.83
C GLU A 215 16.19 0.03 8.60
N LEU A 216 15.83 0.81 9.61
CA LEU A 216 14.91 1.94 9.46
C LEU A 216 15.70 3.13 8.92
N VAL A 217 15.46 3.50 7.66
CA VAL A 217 16.29 4.48 6.93
C VAL A 217 15.65 5.84 6.77
N GLY A 218 14.35 5.97 6.99
CA GLY A 218 13.62 7.21 6.73
C GLY A 218 12.11 7.05 6.71
N ILE A 219 11.47 8.03 6.07
CA ILE A 219 10.01 8.12 5.94
C ILE A 219 9.63 8.58 4.53
N HIS A 220 8.44 8.19 4.07
CA HIS A 220 7.88 8.61 2.77
C HIS A 220 6.47 9.15 2.91
N ASN A 221 6.19 10.25 2.23
CA ASN A 221 4.84 10.76 2.03
C ASN A 221 4.19 9.96 0.89
N LEU A 222 3.28 9.06 1.24
CA LEU A 222 2.47 8.30 0.28
C LEU A 222 1.00 8.73 0.28
N ALA A 223 0.56 9.42 1.34
CA ALA A 223 -0.86 9.75 1.54
C ALA A 223 -1.29 10.99 0.78
N PHE A 224 -0.38 11.94 0.61
CA PHE A 224 -0.67 13.29 0.14
C PHE A 224 0.05 13.59 -1.17
N ASP A 225 -0.54 14.47 -1.98
CA ASP A 225 0.03 14.82 -3.28
C ASP A 225 1.26 15.72 -3.15
N CYS A 226 1.34 16.46 -2.05
CA CYS A 226 2.46 17.32 -1.71
C CYS A 226 2.74 17.30 -0.19
N GLU A 227 3.88 17.87 0.19
CA GLU A 227 4.30 17.95 1.59
C GLU A 227 3.45 18.97 2.39
N GLU A 228 2.94 20.02 1.74
CA GLU A 228 2.11 21.05 2.40
C GLU A 228 0.79 20.47 2.94
N ASP A 229 0.14 19.60 2.16
CA ASP A 229 -1.07 18.89 2.59
C ASP A 229 -0.77 17.92 3.75
N ALA A 230 0.38 17.22 3.67
CA ALA A 230 0.84 16.32 4.72
C ALA A 230 1.13 17.06 6.04
N GLU A 231 1.71 18.25 5.96
CA GLU A 231 1.98 19.13 7.11
C GLU A 231 0.67 19.68 7.70
N THR A 232 -0.27 20.10 6.86
CA THR A 232 -1.59 20.58 7.28
C THR A 232 -2.35 19.48 8.04
N PHE A 233 -2.37 18.26 7.51
CA PHE A 233 -2.95 17.12 8.19
C PHE A 233 -2.29 16.87 9.55
N ALA A 234 -0.95 16.84 9.59
CA ALA A 234 -0.21 16.60 10.83
C ALA A 234 -0.51 17.68 11.90
N ALA A 235 -0.58 18.95 11.51
CA ALA A 235 -0.90 20.07 12.40
C ALA A 235 -2.31 19.97 12.99
N ASN A 236 -3.29 19.48 12.22
CA ASN A 236 -4.67 19.31 12.68
C ASN A 236 -4.86 18.05 13.56
N ASN A 237 -3.87 17.16 13.60
CA ASN A 237 -3.99 15.83 14.21
C ASN A 237 -2.93 15.54 15.29
N LEU A 238 -2.35 16.58 15.89
CA LEU A 238 -1.30 16.45 16.93
C LEU A 238 -1.70 15.58 18.12
N ASN A 239 -3.01 15.50 18.42
CA ASN A 239 -3.54 14.65 19.48
C ASN A 239 -3.38 13.14 19.21
N MET A 240 -3.03 12.75 17.99
CA MET A 240 -2.79 11.34 17.60
C MET A 240 -1.34 10.90 17.83
N ILE A 241 -0.45 11.81 18.25
CA ILE A 241 0.95 11.49 18.51
C ILE A 241 1.07 10.59 19.75
N THR A 242 1.57 9.38 19.54
CA THR A 242 1.80 8.39 20.60
C THR A 242 3.25 8.42 21.11
N GLU A 243 3.51 7.79 22.26
CA GLU A 243 4.89 7.60 22.75
C GLU A 243 5.74 6.74 21.79
N HIS A 244 5.11 5.78 21.12
CA HIS A 244 5.77 5.00 20.06
C HIS A 244 6.25 5.89 18.92
N MET A 245 5.40 6.82 18.45
CA MET A 245 5.77 7.80 17.43
C MET A 245 6.92 8.70 17.90
N LYS A 246 6.88 9.21 19.14
CA LYS A 246 7.98 10.03 19.67
C LYS A 246 9.31 9.27 19.69
N THR A 247 9.27 7.98 20.03
CA THR A 247 10.46 7.12 20.03
C THR A 247 11.02 6.95 18.62
N LEU A 248 10.18 6.55 17.66
CA LEU A 248 10.57 6.41 16.25
C LEU A 248 11.11 7.72 15.66
N ALA A 249 10.48 8.85 15.99
CA ALA A 249 10.88 10.17 15.53
C ALA A 249 12.29 10.55 16.05
N GLY A 250 12.60 10.19 17.30
CA GLY A 250 13.94 10.31 17.87
C GLY A 250 14.98 9.41 17.21
N GLU A 251 14.63 8.16 16.85
CA GLU A 251 15.50 7.25 16.10
C GLU A 251 15.83 7.78 14.70
N LEU A 252 14.87 8.48 14.08
CA LEU A 252 14.95 9.02 12.72
C LEU A 252 15.47 10.47 12.64
N ASP A 253 15.67 11.14 13.77
CA ASP A 253 15.97 12.58 13.86
C ASP A 253 14.96 13.47 13.09
N VAL A 254 13.67 13.16 13.25
CA VAL A 254 12.56 13.94 12.65
C VAL A 254 11.57 14.41 13.71
N PRO A 255 10.78 15.46 13.44
CA PRO A 255 9.67 15.84 14.32
C PRO A 255 8.60 14.74 14.38
N PRO A 256 8.04 14.41 15.57
CA PRO A 256 6.98 13.39 15.70
C PRO A 256 5.74 13.65 14.82
N GLN A 257 5.47 14.92 14.51
CA GLN A 257 4.37 15.34 13.64
C GLN A 257 4.47 14.72 12.24
N LYS A 258 5.69 14.58 11.69
CA LYS A 258 5.87 13.98 10.36
C LYS A 258 5.36 12.53 10.29
N LEU A 259 5.41 11.81 11.41
CA LEU A 259 4.94 10.42 11.48
C LEU A 259 3.41 10.30 11.46
N LEU A 260 2.66 11.42 11.47
CA LEU A 260 1.21 11.40 11.26
C LEU A 260 0.84 11.30 9.78
N SER A 261 1.71 11.73 8.86
CA SER A 261 1.40 11.79 7.43
C SER A 261 2.29 10.91 6.56
N HIS A 262 3.28 10.26 7.16
CA HIS A 262 4.28 9.48 6.47
C HIS A 262 4.29 8.01 6.92
N VAL A 263 4.78 7.14 6.04
CA VAL A 263 5.11 5.74 6.36
C VAL A 263 6.61 5.60 6.61
N LEU A 264 6.99 4.56 7.35
CA LEU A 264 8.37 4.20 7.65
C LEU A 264 9.00 3.46 6.47
N ASP A 265 10.24 3.79 6.14
CA ASP A 265 11.07 3.10 5.15
C ASP A 265 12.01 2.11 5.84
N TYR A 266 11.75 0.82 5.69
CA TYR A 266 12.66 -0.23 6.13
C TYR A 266 13.41 -0.84 4.94
N ARG A 267 14.72 -1.01 5.08
CA ARG A 267 15.56 -1.70 4.09
C ARG A 267 16.12 -2.99 4.63
N VAL A 268 16.00 -4.05 3.85
CA VAL A 268 16.65 -5.34 4.14
C VAL A 268 17.67 -5.66 3.06
N ALA A 269 18.84 -6.12 3.49
CA ALA A 269 19.87 -6.65 2.60
C ALA A 269 19.87 -8.19 2.67
N LEU A 270 20.14 -8.84 1.53
CA LEU A 270 20.32 -10.29 1.40
C LEU A 270 21.77 -10.72 1.61
#